data_AF-A0A8T0ED81-F1
#
_entry.id   AF-A0A8T0ED81-F1
#
_cell.length_a   1.000
_cell.length_b   1.000
_cell.length_c   1.000
_cell.angle_alpha   90.00
_cell.angle_beta   90.00
_cell.angle_gamma   90.00
#
_symmetry.space_group_name_H-M   'P 1'
#
loop_
_entity.id
_entity.type
_entity.pdbx_description
1 polymer ?
#
loop_
_entity_poly.entity_id
_entity_poly.type
_entity_poly.pdbx_seq_one_letter_code
_entity_poly.pdbx_strand_id
1 'polypeptide(L)'
;MENRSLALRYLSDALNMDSSGNYQAAFAKYLQSLHILTLYLNEMFSSLGFQKMLEKNKEIKQVLSMVHECSDRITVIVDGSKKELPSPVHKISASIIPVESVINVNSKEFPAFQKLQNDNLALLKRYQWRFERAQDKNAKANLKLELERQLIENDMIAKRKFDEVSFDHFFLK
;
A
#
# COMPACT_ATOMS: atom_id res chain seq x y z
N MET A 1 -14.72 -17.93 7.69
CA MET A 1 -15.29 -16.62 8.11
C MET A 1 -14.68 -16.09 9.42
N GLU A 2 -13.77 -16.82 10.08
CA GLU A 2 -13.16 -16.43 11.36
C GLU A 2 -12.11 -15.30 11.24
N ASN A 3 -11.45 -15.17 10.09
CA ASN A 3 -10.42 -14.14 9.88
C ASN A 3 -10.97 -12.72 9.93
N ARG A 4 -12.19 -12.48 9.41
CA ARG A 4 -12.80 -11.14 9.42
C ARG A 4 -13.16 -10.67 10.83
N SER A 5 -13.75 -11.53 11.66
CA SER A 5 -14.09 -11.18 13.05
C SER A 5 -12.84 -11.02 13.91
N LEU A 6 -11.81 -11.83 13.68
CA LEU A 6 -10.53 -11.71 14.35
C LEU A 6 -9.83 -10.37 14.04
N ALA A 7 -9.81 -9.97 12.76
CA ALA A 7 -9.26 -8.68 12.35
C ALA A 7 -9.98 -7.50 13.03
N LEU A 8 -11.31 -7.52 13.05
CA LEU A 8 -12.10 -6.47 13.71
C LEU A 8 -11.83 -6.38 15.22
N ARG A 9 -11.61 -7.51 15.89
CA ARG A 9 -11.22 -7.53 17.30
C ARG A 9 -9.87 -6.86 17.51
N TYR A 10 -8.86 -7.22 16.70
CA TYR A 10 -7.54 -6.56 16.79
C TYR A 10 -7.61 -5.07 16.48
N LEU A 11 -8.43 -4.67 15.51
CA LEU A 11 -8.66 -3.24 15.20
C LEU A 11 -9.31 -2.50 16.37
N SER A 12 -10.33 -3.10 17.00
CA SER A 12 -10.96 -2.52 18.18
C SER A 12 -9.99 -2.39 19.35
N ASP A 13 -9.18 -3.40 19.61
CA ASP A 13 -8.13 -3.35 20.64
C ASP A 13 -7.10 -2.25 20.33
N ALA A 14 -6.69 -2.13 19.07
CA ALA A 14 -5.77 -1.10 18.62
C ALA A 14 -6.31 0.31 18.90
N LEU A 15 -7.57 0.57 18.52
CA LEU A 15 -8.23 1.86 18.75
C LEU A 15 -8.34 2.20 20.24
N ASN A 16 -8.65 1.22 21.09
CA ASN A 16 -8.72 1.42 22.54
C ASN A 16 -7.35 1.77 23.14
N MET A 17 -6.29 1.08 22.71
CA MET A 17 -4.92 1.36 23.15
C MET A 17 -4.44 2.73 22.64
N ASP A 18 -4.77 3.06 21.40
CA ASP A 18 -4.40 4.31 20.75
C ASP A 18 -5.05 5.53 21.40
N SER A 19 -6.36 5.45 21.65
CA SER A 19 -7.12 6.47 22.40
C SER A 19 -6.66 6.63 23.85
N SER A 20 -6.09 5.58 24.44
CA SER A 20 -5.48 5.62 25.77
C SER A 20 -4.02 6.11 25.76
N GLY A 21 -3.48 6.52 24.60
CA GLY A 21 -2.11 7.00 24.44
C GLY A 21 -1.03 5.90 24.43
N ASN A 22 -1.43 4.62 24.45
CA ASN A 22 -0.49 3.50 24.38
C ASN A 22 -0.19 3.13 22.92
N TYR A 23 0.55 4.02 22.24
CA TYR A 23 0.82 3.90 20.80
C TYR A 23 1.65 2.67 20.42
N GLN A 24 2.56 2.22 21.30
CA GLN A 24 3.37 1.02 21.02
C GLN A 24 2.51 -0.26 21.01
N ALA A 25 1.59 -0.40 21.97
CA ALA A 25 0.67 -1.53 21.99
C ALA A 25 -0.37 -1.43 20.87
N ALA A 26 -0.86 -0.22 20.59
CA ALA A 26 -1.75 0.05 19.47
C ALA A 26 -1.11 -0.32 18.11
N PHE A 27 0.14 0.07 17.88
CA PHE A 27 0.90 -0.29 16.69
C PHE A 27 0.94 -1.80 16.45
N ALA A 28 1.26 -2.58 17.48
CA ALA A 28 1.28 -4.04 17.38
C ALA A 28 -0.10 -4.59 17.00
N LYS A 29 -1.19 -4.03 17.55
CA LYS A 29 -2.55 -4.44 17.25
C LYS A 29 -3.02 -4.03 15.86
N TYR A 30 -2.64 -2.84 15.38
CA TYR A 30 -2.89 -2.42 14.00
C TYR A 30 -2.18 -3.34 13.00
N LEU A 31 -0.93 -3.73 13.25
CA LEU A 31 -0.21 -4.70 12.40
C LEU A 31 -0.87 -6.09 12.40
N GLN A 32 -1.30 -6.56 13.57
CA GLN A 32 -2.04 -7.83 13.68
C GLN A 32 -3.34 -7.78 12.86
N SER A 33 -4.11 -6.70 12.96
CA SER A 33 -5.31 -6.50 12.15
C SER A 33 -4.99 -6.51 10.65
N LEU A 34 -3.98 -5.73 10.22
CA LEU A 34 -3.54 -5.62 8.83
C LEU A 34 -3.16 -6.98 8.23
N HIS A 35 -2.41 -7.79 8.99
CA HIS A 35 -2.02 -9.13 8.58
C HIS A 35 -3.23 -10.04 8.36
N ILE A 36 -4.20 -10.05 9.28
CA ILE A 36 -5.39 -10.89 9.14
C ILE A 36 -6.30 -10.41 8.00
N LEU A 37 -6.42 -9.09 7.77
CA LEU A 37 -7.20 -8.54 6.65
C LEU A 37 -6.59 -8.91 5.29
N THR A 38 -5.26 -8.87 5.17
CA THR A 38 -4.56 -9.25 3.93
C THR A 38 -4.65 -10.76 3.68
N LEU A 39 -4.52 -11.60 4.71
CA LEU A 39 -4.79 -13.04 4.61
C LEU A 39 -6.22 -13.31 4.14
N TYR A 40 -7.20 -12.62 4.71
CA TYR A 40 -8.60 -12.77 4.33
C TYR A 40 -8.86 -12.42 2.84
N LEU A 41 -8.26 -11.34 2.33
CA LEU A 41 -8.35 -11.00 0.91
C LEU A 41 -7.68 -12.06 0.03
N ASN A 42 -6.52 -12.56 0.44
CA ASN A 42 -5.79 -13.58 -0.32
C ASN A 42 -6.53 -14.93 -0.34
N GLU A 43 -7.12 -15.35 0.79
CA GLU A 43 -7.97 -16.54 0.86
C GLU A 43 -9.22 -16.39 -0.01
N MET A 44 -9.85 -15.21 0.00
CA MET A 44 -11.01 -14.92 -0.84
C MET A 44 -10.65 -15.02 -2.32
N PHE A 45 -9.50 -14.45 -2.73
CA PHE A 45 -9.00 -14.58 -4.09
C PHE A 45 -8.70 -16.03 -4.45
N SER A 46 -8.00 -16.75 -3.58
CA SER A 46 -7.58 -18.14 -3.82
C SER A 46 -8.76 -19.11 -3.88
N SER A 47 -9.82 -18.87 -3.10
CA SER A 47 -11.00 -19.75 -3.04
C SER A 47 -12.03 -19.45 -4.13
N LEU A 48 -12.25 -18.17 -4.47
CA LEU A 48 -13.31 -17.76 -5.39
C LEU A 48 -12.79 -17.44 -6.79
N GLY A 49 -11.52 -17.05 -6.92
CA GLY A 49 -10.97 -16.46 -8.13
C GLY A 49 -11.42 -15.01 -8.34
N PHE A 50 -10.78 -14.33 -9.29
CA PHE A 50 -10.97 -12.90 -9.53
C PHE A 50 -12.41 -12.50 -9.87
N GLN A 51 -13.08 -13.25 -10.76
CA GLN A 51 -14.42 -12.91 -11.24
C GLN A 51 -15.47 -12.93 -10.13
N LYS A 52 -15.46 -13.96 -9.28
CA LYS A 52 -16.39 -14.06 -8.15
C LYS A 52 -16.03 -13.09 -7.01
N MET A 53 -14.77 -12.68 -6.89
CA MET A 53 -14.41 -11.55 -6.01
C MET A 53 -15.06 -10.24 -6.48
N LEU A 54 -15.12 -9.96 -7.78
CA LEU A 54 -15.76 -8.74 -8.30
C LEU A 54 -17.26 -8.67 -7.93
N GLU A 55 -17.94 -9.79 -7.81
CA GLU A 55 -19.33 -9.84 -7.32
C GLU A 55 -19.42 -9.43 -5.83
N LYS A 56 -18.33 -9.60 -5.06
CA LYS A 56 -18.18 -9.18 -3.66
C LYS A 56 -17.51 -7.80 -3.50
N ASN A 57 -17.54 -6.95 -4.53
CA ASN A 57 -16.86 -5.64 -4.54
C ASN A 57 -17.15 -4.77 -3.30
N LYS A 58 -18.39 -4.76 -2.79
CA LYS A 58 -18.74 -4.00 -1.58
C LYS A 58 -17.96 -4.48 -0.35
N GLU A 59 -17.85 -5.79 -0.16
CA GLU A 59 -17.11 -6.40 0.94
C GLU A 59 -15.60 -6.14 0.79
N ILE A 60 -15.06 -6.29 -0.42
CA ILE A 60 -13.65 -6.03 -0.71
C ILE A 60 -13.30 -4.56 -0.45
N LYS A 61 -14.11 -3.62 -0.93
CA LYS A 61 -13.93 -2.18 -0.68
C LYS A 61 -13.91 -1.85 0.81
N GLN A 62 -14.80 -2.48 1.59
CA GLN A 62 -14.82 -2.29 3.04
C GLN A 62 -13.53 -2.81 3.68
N VAL A 63 -13.04 -3.98 3.28
CA VAL A 63 -11.79 -4.54 3.79
C VAL A 63 -10.59 -3.68 3.39
N LEU A 64 -10.53 -3.21 2.15
CA LEU A 64 -9.49 -2.30 1.69
C LEU A 64 -9.50 -0.97 2.45
N SER A 65 -10.68 -0.40 2.75
CA SER A 65 -10.79 0.79 3.60
C SER A 65 -10.15 0.56 4.97
N MET A 66 -10.45 -0.58 5.61
CA MET A 66 -9.86 -0.92 6.91
C MET A 66 -8.34 -1.11 6.82
N VAL A 67 -7.85 -1.71 5.72
CA VAL A 67 -6.40 -1.86 5.46
C VAL A 67 -5.73 -0.49 5.35
N HIS A 68 -6.33 0.43 4.59
CA HIS A 68 -5.82 1.80 4.47
C HIS A 68 -5.82 2.53 5.81
N GLU A 69 -6.91 2.49 6.56
CA GLU A 69 -7.00 3.14 7.88
C GLU A 69 -5.96 2.59 8.87
N CYS A 70 -5.76 1.26 8.91
CA CYS A 70 -4.72 0.65 9.73
C CYS A 70 -3.33 1.12 9.30
N SER A 71 -3.06 1.12 7.98
CA SER A 71 -1.77 1.52 7.41
C SER A 71 -1.47 2.99 7.71
N ASP A 72 -2.43 3.88 7.47
CA ASP A 72 -2.31 5.32 7.74
C ASP A 72 -1.99 5.56 9.21
N ARG A 73 -2.70 4.86 10.12
CA ARG A 73 -2.47 5.05 11.55
C ARG A 73 -1.11 4.50 11.99
N ILE A 74 -0.68 3.37 11.43
CA ILE A 74 0.67 2.84 11.65
C ILE A 74 1.72 3.85 11.22
N THR A 75 1.60 4.42 10.02
CA THR A 75 2.50 5.46 9.51
C THR A 75 2.56 6.64 10.46
N VAL A 76 1.42 7.12 10.96
CA VAL A 76 1.39 8.21 11.95
C VAL A 76 2.06 7.84 13.27
N ILE A 77 1.90 6.61 13.76
CA ILE A 77 2.59 6.17 15.00
C ILE A 77 4.10 6.10 14.77
N VAL A 78 4.53 5.57 13.62
CA VAL A 78 5.95 5.45 13.25
C VAL A 78 6.57 6.84 13.07
N ASP A 79 5.92 7.73 12.33
CA ASP A 79 6.40 9.09 12.05
C ASP A 79 6.28 10.03 13.26
N GLY A 80 5.23 9.83 14.07
CA GLY A 80 4.94 10.54 15.33
C GLY A 80 5.95 10.25 16.44
N SER A 81 6.82 9.25 16.27
CA SER A 81 8.03 9.06 17.07
C SER A 81 9.00 10.26 17.00
N LYS A 82 8.73 11.27 16.17
CA LYS A 82 9.49 12.53 16.09
C LYS A 82 8.69 13.81 16.32
N LYS A 83 7.36 13.81 16.41
CA LYS A 83 6.57 15.02 16.74
C LYS A 83 5.22 14.67 17.38
N GLU A 84 5.01 15.18 18.59
CA GLU A 84 3.70 15.26 19.24
C GLU A 84 2.74 16.08 18.38
N LEU A 85 1.53 15.58 18.14
CA LEU A 85 0.39 16.39 17.70
C LEU A 85 -0.92 15.77 18.23
N PRO A 86 -1.97 16.61 18.37
CA PRO A 86 -3.07 16.41 19.28
C PRO A 86 -4.15 15.46 18.75
N SER A 87 -4.95 14.99 19.70
CA SER A 87 -6.07 14.04 19.60
C SER A 87 -7.05 14.34 18.45
N PRO A 88 -7.66 13.32 17.82
CA PRO A 88 -8.50 13.50 16.65
C PRO A 88 -9.90 13.98 17.04
N VAL A 89 -10.24 15.21 16.63
CA VAL A 89 -11.63 15.66 16.57
C VAL A 89 -12.10 15.51 15.13
N HIS A 90 -13.14 14.71 14.94
CA HIS A 90 -13.87 14.59 13.69
C HIS A 90 -14.11 15.95 13.01
N LYS A 91 -13.82 16.04 11.71
CA LYS A 91 -14.68 16.71 10.73
C LYS A 91 -14.26 16.35 9.29
N ILE A 92 -15.27 15.91 8.55
CA ILE A 92 -15.28 15.71 7.11
C ILE A 92 -14.99 17.05 6.43
N SER A 93 -14.00 17.10 5.53
CA SER A 93 -14.07 17.76 4.20
C SER A 93 -12.68 17.96 3.57
N ALA A 94 -12.65 17.70 2.26
CA ALA A 94 -11.76 18.26 1.24
C ALA A 94 -10.27 17.81 1.21
N SER A 95 -10.00 16.91 0.26
CA SER A 95 -8.99 17.07 -0.80
C SER A 95 -7.73 17.88 -0.46
N ILE A 96 -6.63 17.19 -0.16
CA ILE A 96 -5.29 17.54 -0.65
C ILE A 96 -4.54 16.22 -0.87
N ILE A 97 -4.00 16.02 -2.07
CA ILE A 97 -3.10 14.93 -2.45
C ILE A 97 -1.79 15.06 -1.67
N PRO A 98 -1.26 14.01 -1.04
CA PRO A 98 0.17 13.96 -0.72
C PRO A 98 0.87 12.81 -1.45
N VAL A 99 1.99 13.20 -2.06
CA VAL A 99 2.98 12.36 -2.72
C VAL A 99 3.60 11.41 -1.69
N GLU A 100 3.32 10.12 -1.77
CA GLU A 100 3.98 9.10 -0.96
C GLU A 100 5.28 8.64 -1.62
N SER A 101 6.40 8.98 -1.00
CA SER A 101 7.69 8.35 -1.26
C SER A 101 7.74 7.02 -0.50
N VAL A 102 7.52 5.94 -1.23
CA VAL A 102 7.71 4.56 -0.78
C VAL A 102 9.21 4.34 -0.54
N ILE A 103 9.62 4.09 0.70
CA ILE A 103 10.93 3.50 0.99
C ILE A 103 10.71 2.07 1.48
N ASN A 104 11.36 1.19 0.71
CA ASN A 104 11.20 -0.25 0.62
C ASN A 104 11.80 -0.98 1.84
N VAL A 105 11.08 -1.99 2.33
CA VAL A 105 11.55 -2.92 3.37
C VAL A 105 12.42 -3.99 2.70
N ASN A 106 13.60 -4.21 3.28
CA ASN A 106 14.63 -5.16 2.85
C ASN A 106 14.07 -6.49 2.33
N SER A 107 14.14 -6.67 1.02
CA SER A 107 14.10 -7.95 0.33
C SER A 107 15.51 -8.23 -0.19
N LYS A 108 15.93 -9.50 -0.13
CA LYS A 108 17.23 -9.98 -0.64
C LYS A 108 17.64 -9.21 -1.91
N GLU A 109 18.79 -8.56 -1.87
CA GLU A 109 19.25 -7.66 -2.93
C GLU A 109 19.41 -8.42 -4.24
N PHE A 110 18.39 -8.34 -5.10
CA PHE A 110 18.53 -8.64 -6.51
C PHE A 110 18.94 -7.33 -7.19
N PRO A 111 20.19 -7.22 -7.70
CA PRO A 111 20.69 -5.96 -8.27
C PRO A 111 19.80 -5.39 -9.39
N ALA A 112 19.12 -6.27 -10.13
CA ALA A 112 18.17 -5.88 -11.16
C ALA A 112 16.91 -5.18 -10.61
N PHE A 113 16.43 -5.57 -9.42
CA PHE A 113 15.27 -4.96 -8.78
C PHE A 113 15.63 -3.62 -8.14
N GLN A 114 16.81 -3.52 -7.52
CA GLN A 114 17.29 -2.27 -6.95
C GLN A 114 17.51 -1.21 -8.04
N LYS A 115 18.07 -1.61 -9.19
CA LYS A 115 18.17 -0.72 -10.35
C LYS A 115 16.79 -0.25 -10.83
N LEU A 116 15.82 -1.16 -10.94
CA LEU A 116 14.47 -0.84 -11.41
C LEU A 116 13.71 0.07 -10.42
N GLN A 117 13.94 -0.09 -9.11
CA GLN A 117 13.42 0.82 -8.08
C GLN A 117 14.02 2.22 -8.18
N ASN A 118 15.34 2.31 -8.39
CA ASN A 118 16.02 3.58 -8.60
C ASN A 118 15.53 4.28 -9.88
N ASP A 119 15.31 3.52 -10.96
CA ASP A 119 14.77 4.02 -12.22
C ASP A 119 13.33 4.54 -12.04
N ASN A 120 12.47 3.81 -11.32
CA ASN A 120 11.11 4.24 -10.98
C ASN A 120 11.09 5.51 -10.12
N LEU A 121 11.99 5.62 -9.14
CA LEU A 121 12.10 6.82 -8.30
C LEU A 121 12.57 8.04 -9.12
N ALA A 122 13.54 7.84 -10.02
CA ALA A 122 13.99 8.89 -10.93
C ALA A 122 12.85 9.31 -11.88
N LEU A 123 12.03 8.37 -12.34
CA LEU A 123 10.89 8.63 -13.20
C LEU A 123 9.83 9.49 -12.49
N LEU A 124 9.46 9.13 -11.27
CA LEU A 124 8.53 9.89 -10.44
C LEU A 124 8.99 11.34 -10.27
N LYS A 125 10.27 11.56 -9.92
CA LYS A 125 10.84 12.91 -9.78
C LYS A 125 10.75 13.73 -11.07
N ARG A 126 11.02 13.11 -12.23
CA ARG A 126 10.89 13.78 -13.54
C ARG A 126 9.45 14.18 -13.83
N TYR A 127 8.49 13.30 -13.57
CA TYR A 127 7.08 13.59 -13.82
C TYR A 127 6.52 14.62 -12.85
N GLN A 128 6.93 14.58 -11.58
CA GLN A 128 6.58 15.60 -10.59
C GLN A 128 6.99 17.01 -11.06
N TRP A 129 8.23 17.16 -11.52
CA TRP A 129 8.71 18.43 -12.07
C TRP A 129 7.92 18.88 -13.32
N ARG A 130 7.50 17.94 -14.17
CA ARG A 130 6.67 18.23 -15.35
C ARG A 130 5.24 18.62 -14.97
N PHE A 131 4.67 18.02 -13.93
CA PHE A 131 3.36 18.38 -13.40
C PHE A 131 3.33 19.79 -12.83
N GLU A 132 4.38 20.19 -12.11
CA GLU A 132 4.52 21.53 -11.52
C GLU A 132 4.60 22.62 -12.59
N ARG A 133 5.16 22.31 -13.77
CA ARG A 133 5.31 23.26 -14.88
C ARG A 133 4.16 23.26 -15.87
N ALA A 134 3.39 22.16 -15.94
CA ALA A 134 2.20 22.12 -16.78
C ALA A 134 1.12 23.04 -16.19
N GLN A 135 0.65 24.01 -16.97
CA GLN A 135 -0.47 24.87 -16.56
C GLN A 135 -1.83 24.35 -17.07
N ASP A 136 -1.82 23.62 -18.19
CA ASP A 136 -3.01 23.04 -18.78
C ASP A 136 -3.44 21.74 -18.05
N LYS A 137 -4.74 21.64 -17.78
CA LYS A 137 -5.38 20.47 -17.18
C LYS A 137 -5.25 19.23 -18.07
N ASN A 138 -5.33 19.40 -19.39
CA ASN A 138 -5.20 18.28 -20.34
C ASN A 138 -3.75 17.79 -20.42
N ALA A 139 -2.78 18.71 -20.40
CA ALA A 139 -1.37 18.37 -20.30
C ALA A 139 -1.05 17.60 -19.01
N LYS A 140 -1.63 17.99 -17.86
CA LYS A 140 -1.50 17.23 -16.61
C LYS A 140 -2.13 15.84 -16.71
N ALA A 141 -3.33 15.70 -17.26
CA ALA A 141 -3.96 14.39 -17.44
C ALA A 141 -3.10 13.46 -18.31
N ASN A 142 -2.55 13.97 -19.41
CA ASN A 142 -1.67 13.20 -20.29
C ASN A 142 -0.36 12.79 -19.61
N LEU A 143 0.24 13.68 -18.81
CA LEU A 143 1.43 13.35 -18.02
C LEU A 143 1.14 12.26 -16.98
N LYS A 144 -0.06 12.24 -16.41
CA LYS A 144 -0.48 11.20 -15.46
C LYS A 144 -0.66 9.85 -16.13
N LEU A 145 -1.34 9.81 -17.26
CA LEU A 145 -1.53 8.58 -18.03
C LEU A 145 -0.19 8.00 -18.51
N GLU A 146 0.73 8.85 -18.97
CA GLU A 146 2.05 8.38 -19.41
C GLU A 146 2.90 7.88 -18.24
N LEU A 147 2.84 8.52 -17.07
CA LEU A 147 3.50 8.02 -15.86
C LEU A 147 2.95 6.64 -15.44
N GLU A 148 1.63 6.50 -15.40
CA GLU A 148 0.96 5.24 -15.06
C GLU A 148 1.36 4.13 -16.03
N ARG A 149 1.37 4.42 -17.34
CA ARG A 149 1.79 3.46 -18.37
C ARG A 149 3.23 3.00 -18.16
N GLN A 150 4.17 3.91 -17.90
CA GLN A 150 5.58 3.56 -17.74
C GLN A 150 5.85 2.78 -16.43
N LEU A 151 5.11 3.07 -15.36
CA LEU A 151 5.20 2.29 -14.12
C LEU A 151 4.68 0.87 -14.32
N ILE A 152 3.58 0.70 -15.05
CA ILE A 152 3.03 -0.62 -15.39
C ILE A 152 4.00 -1.41 -16.27
N GLU A 153 4.61 -0.77 -17.27
CA GLU A 153 5.60 -1.42 -18.14
C GLU A 153 6.83 -1.88 -17.34
N ASN A 154 7.33 -1.06 -16.42
CA ASN A 154 8.44 -1.43 -15.54
C ASN A 154 8.07 -2.58 -14.59
N ASP A 155 6.84 -2.61 -14.07
CA ASP A 155 6.34 -3.71 -13.24
C ASP A 155 6.23 -5.01 -14.03
N MET A 156 5.76 -4.95 -15.28
CA MET A 156 5.73 -6.10 -16.18
C MET A 156 7.14 -6.62 -16.50
N ILE A 157 8.11 -5.73 -16.71
CA ILE A 157 9.52 -6.11 -16.92
C ILE A 157 10.09 -6.77 -15.66
N ALA A 158 9.79 -6.22 -14.48
CA ALA A 158 10.23 -6.78 -13.20
C ALA A 158 9.64 -8.19 -12.98
N LYS A 159 8.36 -8.37 -13.26
CA LYS A 159 7.67 -9.67 -13.18
C LYS A 159 8.26 -10.69 -14.15
N ARG A 160 8.50 -10.31 -15.42
CA ARG A 160 9.13 -11.19 -16.41
C ARG A 160 10.53 -11.64 -15.99
N LYS A 161 11.36 -10.71 -15.49
CA LYS A 161 12.70 -11.03 -14.98
C LYS A 161 12.66 -11.90 -13.73
N PHE A 162 11.66 -11.73 -12.87
CA PHE A 162 11.46 -12.61 -11.71
C PHE A 162 11.11 -14.04 -12.15
N ASP A 163 10.17 -14.17 -13.09
CA ASP A 163 9.71 -15.45 -13.60
C ASP A 163 10.84 -16.20 -14.34
N GLU A 164 11.67 -15.50 -15.12
CA GLU A 164 12.87 -16.06 -15.76
C GLU A 164 13.90 -16.57 -14.74
N VAL A 165 14.23 -15.79 -13.71
CA VAL A 165 15.16 -16.19 -12.64
C VAL A 165 14.62 -17.36 -11.80
N SER A 166 13.30 -17.42 -11.62
CA SER A 166 12.62 -18.52 -10.93
C SER A 166 12.65 -19.82 -11.76
N PHE A 167 12.50 -19.71 -13.08
CA PHE A 167 12.50 -20.86 -13.99
C PHE A 167 13.89 -21.51 -14.09
N ASP A 168 14.96 -20.73 -14.20
CA ASP A 168 16.34 -21.25 -14.26
C ASP A 168 16.75 -21.98 -12.97
N HIS A 169 16.14 -21.64 -11.84
CA HIS A 169 16.41 -22.30 -10.55
C HIS A 169 15.72 -23.67 -10.40
N PHE A 170 14.72 -23.97 -11.23
CA PHE A 170 14.00 -25.25 -11.21
C PHE A 170 14.64 -26.33 -12.10
N PHE A 171 15.46 -25.97 -13.09
CA PHE A 171 16.07 -26.92 -14.05
C PHE A 171 17.54 -27.25 -13.78
N LEU A 172 18.12 -26.79 -12.65
CA LEU A 172 19.51 -27.05 -12.25
C LEU A 172 19.64 -27.99 -11.03
N LYS A 173 18.73 -28.97 -10.87
CA LYS A 173 18.88 -30.06 -9.90
C LYS A 173 18.82 -31.42 -10.56
#